data_AF-A0A1F2XPQ7-F1
#
_entry.id   AF-A0A1F2XPQ7-F1
#
_cell.length_a   1.000
_cell.length_b   1.000
_cell.length_c   1.000
_cell.angle_alpha   90.00
_cell.angle_beta   90.00
_cell.angle_gamma   90.00
#
_symmetry.space_group_name_H-M   'P 1'
#
loop_
_entity.id
_entity.type
_entity.pdbx_description
1 polymer ?
#
loop_
_entity_poly.entity_id
_entity_poly.type
_entity_poly.pdbx_seq_one_letter_code
_entity_poly.pdbx_strand_id
1 'polypeptide(L)'
;GLNTLVRGQKLPIFSGFGLPATALAAQIAAQARVREEEAAGFVVVFAAMGITEREAAFFRDSFAETAALERAVLLLNLADDPPVERLLTPRIALTIAEQLAFELDLHVLVILTDVTSYCEALREVSSARGEIPGRRGYPGYMYTDLASLFERAGRIRGRAGSITQLAILSMPDDDITHPIPDLTGYITEGQIVLSRELDRREISPPIDVLPSLSRLMNAGIGPGKTRDDHRAVADQVYAFLARGREVRRLVAIVGEASLSADDRRFLAFADEFERRFVHQGAERRTIEETLDLGWSLLAGFAPDELKRIDPALIARYRREQAPEAAEHGS
;
A
#
# COMPACT_ATOMS: atom_id res chain seq x y z
N GLY A 1 -0.09 2.55 9.62
CA GLY A 1 0.98 2.34 10.62
C GLY A 1 2.33 2.75 10.08
N LEU A 2 2.84 2.12 9.02
CA LEU A 2 4.25 2.30 8.61
C LEU A 2 4.42 3.06 7.29
N ASN A 3 3.46 2.94 6.37
CA ASN A 3 3.46 3.61 5.08
C ASN A 3 2.10 4.27 4.83
N THR A 4 1.84 5.37 5.55
CA THR A 4 0.52 6.03 5.53
C THR A 4 0.21 6.64 4.16
N LEU A 5 -0.96 6.32 3.61
CA LEU A 5 -1.50 6.97 2.43
C LEU A 5 -2.10 8.33 2.81
N VAL A 6 -1.73 9.37 2.06
CA VAL A 6 -2.20 10.75 2.28
C VAL A 6 -3.13 11.18 1.15
N ARG A 7 -4.11 12.03 1.44
CA ARG A 7 -5.04 12.53 0.40
C ARG A 7 -4.30 13.37 -0.62
N GLY A 8 -4.53 13.07 -1.90
CA GLY A 8 -3.81 13.68 -3.01
C GLY A 8 -2.55 12.92 -3.42
N GLN A 9 -2.14 11.90 -2.66
CA GLN A 9 -0.91 11.15 -2.92
C GLN A 9 -1.10 10.17 -4.08
N LYS A 10 -0.01 9.90 -4.80
CA LYS A 10 0.12 8.78 -5.74
C LYS A 10 1.05 7.71 -5.16
N LEU A 11 0.47 6.60 -4.67
CA LEU A 11 1.19 5.53 -3.97
C LEU A 11 0.92 4.16 -4.63
N PRO A 12 1.84 3.65 -5.46
CA PRO A 12 1.64 2.40 -6.17
C PRO A 12 1.81 1.17 -5.28
N ILE A 13 1.25 0.05 -5.73
CA ILE A 13 1.47 -1.29 -5.17
C ILE A 13 2.25 -2.11 -6.21
N PHE A 14 3.48 -2.49 -5.85
CA PHE A 14 4.35 -3.34 -6.64
C PHE A 14 4.12 -4.79 -6.23
N SER A 15 3.43 -5.51 -7.11
CA SER A 15 3.13 -6.92 -6.98
C SER A 15 4.01 -7.75 -7.91
N GLY A 16 3.86 -9.07 -7.86
CA GLY A 16 4.36 -10.02 -8.85
C GLY A 16 3.21 -10.90 -9.34
N PHE A 17 3.40 -11.55 -10.49
CA PHE A 17 2.40 -12.49 -11.00
C PHE A 17 2.14 -13.61 -9.97
N GLY A 18 0.85 -13.90 -9.74
CA GLY A 18 0.38 -14.88 -8.77
C GLY A 18 0.30 -14.40 -7.32
N LEU A 19 0.75 -13.19 -7.00
CA LEU A 19 0.55 -12.59 -5.67
C LEU A 19 -0.88 -11.98 -5.54
N PRO A 20 -1.42 -11.85 -4.31
CA PRO A 20 -2.82 -11.47 -4.09
C PRO A 20 -3.09 -9.95 -4.21
N ALA A 21 -2.56 -9.29 -5.24
CA ALA A 21 -2.76 -7.85 -5.45
C ALA A 21 -4.22 -7.48 -5.72
N THR A 22 -4.93 -8.29 -6.51
CA THR A 22 -6.36 -8.14 -6.80
C THR A 22 -7.20 -8.16 -5.51
N ALA A 23 -6.91 -9.11 -4.60
CA ALA A 23 -7.59 -9.21 -3.32
C ALA A 23 -7.30 -8.01 -2.42
N LEU A 24 -6.04 -7.56 -2.37
CA LEU A 24 -5.66 -6.35 -1.64
C LEU A 24 -6.34 -5.10 -2.21
N ALA A 25 -6.47 -4.98 -3.53
CA ALA A 25 -7.16 -3.88 -4.18
C ALA A 25 -8.64 -3.80 -3.77
N ALA A 26 -9.33 -4.94 -3.79
CA ALA A 26 -10.73 -5.05 -3.36
C ALA A 26 -10.88 -4.73 -1.87
N GLN A 27 -9.98 -5.24 -1.02
CA GLN A 27 -9.97 -4.95 0.41
C GLN A 27 -9.79 -3.45 0.68
N ILE A 28 -8.85 -2.80 0.00
CA ILE A 28 -8.63 -1.35 0.12
C ILE A 28 -9.87 -0.58 -0.35
N ALA A 29 -10.45 -0.93 -1.50
CA ALA A 29 -11.65 -0.28 -2.00
C ALA A 29 -12.82 -0.38 -1.02
N ALA A 30 -13.03 -1.56 -0.41
CA ALA A 30 -14.09 -1.79 0.55
C ALA A 30 -13.87 -1.07 1.89
N GLN A 31 -12.63 -0.98 2.36
CA GLN A 31 -12.29 -0.50 3.70
C GLN A 31 -11.81 0.96 3.77
N ALA A 32 -11.41 1.56 2.65
CA ALA A 32 -10.88 2.92 2.61
C ALA A 32 -11.95 3.92 3.08
N ARG A 33 -11.59 4.78 4.04
CA ARG A 33 -12.46 5.82 4.57
C ARG A 33 -11.65 7.07 4.87
N VAL A 34 -12.35 8.19 4.85
CA VAL A 34 -11.91 9.45 5.44
C VAL A 34 -12.53 9.56 6.83
N ARG A 35 -11.81 10.10 7.82
CA ARG A 35 -12.36 10.30 9.18
C ARG A 35 -13.60 11.21 9.10
N GLU A 36 -14.60 10.91 9.93
CA GLU A 36 -15.99 11.41 9.85
C GLU A 36 -16.15 12.94 9.97
N GLU A 37 -15.12 13.65 10.42
CA GLU A 37 -15.14 15.10 10.67
C GLU A 37 -15.11 15.95 9.38
N GLU A 38 -15.08 15.35 8.21
CA GLU A 38 -14.94 16.06 6.94
C GLU A 38 -16.25 16.11 6.16
N ALA A 39 -16.69 17.34 5.86
CA ALA A 39 -17.95 17.65 5.20
C ALA A 39 -18.09 17.08 3.77
N ALA A 40 -16.99 16.56 3.18
CA ALA A 40 -16.92 16.05 1.82
C ALA A 40 -17.10 14.52 1.78
N GLY A 41 -17.98 14.05 0.88
CA GLY A 41 -18.19 12.62 0.67
C GLY A 41 -16.95 11.90 0.12
N PHE A 42 -16.90 10.58 0.32
CA PHE A 42 -15.82 9.71 -0.17
C PHE A 42 -16.35 8.77 -1.26
N VAL A 43 -15.62 8.68 -2.38
CA VAL A 43 -15.96 7.84 -3.53
C VAL A 43 -14.73 7.08 -4.02
N VAL A 44 -14.93 5.85 -4.49
CA VAL A 44 -13.89 5.05 -5.13
C VAL A 44 -14.12 5.02 -6.64
N VAL A 45 -13.08 5.27 -7.43
CA VAL A 45 -13.10 5.02 -8.88
C VAL A 45 -12.14 3.87 -9.15
N PHE A 46 -12.68 2.72 -9.54
CA PHE A 46 -11.93 1.50 -9.78
C PHE A 46 -11.81 1.26 -11.29
N ALA A 47 -10.58 1.15 -11.80
CA ALA A 47 -10.32 0.88 -13.21
C ALA A 47 -9.46 -0.37 -13.36
N ALA A 48 -10.04 -1.41 -13.94
CA ALA A 48 -9.39 -2.66 -14.27
C ALA A 48 -9.00 -2.70 -15.76
N MET A 49 -7.79 -3.15 -16.09
CA MET A 49 -7.18 -3.12 -17.42
C MET A 49 -6.58 -4.49 -17.74
N GLY A 50 -7.11 -5.15 -18.77
CA GLY A 50 -6.63 -6.46 -19.22
C GLY A 50 -6.80 -7.57 -18.18
N ILE A 51 -7.84 -7.48 -17.35
CA ILE A 51 -8.13 -8.51 -16.34
C ILE A 51 -8.91 -9.69 -16.94
N THR A 52 -8.83 -10.85 -16.30
CA THR A 52 -9.63 -12.01 -16.70
C THR A 52 -11.09 -11.85 -16.31
N GLU A 53 -12.00 -12.57 -16.98
CA GLU A 53 -13.42 -12.61 -16.60
C GLU A 53 -13.63 -13.08 -15.15
N ARG A 54 -12.78 -13.99 -14.67
CA ARG A 54 -12.83 -14.45 -13.28
C ARG A 54 -12.51 -13.32 -12.29
N GLU A 55 -11.51 -12.49 -12.59
CA GLU A 55 -11.17 -11.33 -11.77
C GLU A 55 -12.23 -10.25 -11.86
N ALA A 56 -12.83 -10.06 -13.04
CA ALA A 56 -13.91 -9.10 -13.23
C ALA A 56 -15.15 -9.48 -12.41
N ALA A 57 -15.54 -10.75 -12.42
CA ALA A 57 -16.59 -11.29 -11.57
C ALA A 57 -16.25 -11.09 -10.09
N PHE A 58 -15.03 -11.44 -9.66
CA PHE A 58 -14.59 -11.24 -8.28
C PHE A 58 -14.72 -9.78 -7.81
N PHE A 59 -14.34 -8.80 -8.64
CA PHE A 59 -14.51 -7.39 -8.29
C PHE A 59 -15.99 -7.00 -8.23
N ARG A 60 -16.82 -7.43 -9.19
CA ARG A 60 -18.27 -7.13 -9.15
C ARG A 60 -18.91 -7.67 -7.88
N ASP A 61 -18.61 -8.92 -7.52
CA ASP A 61 -19.15 -9.58 -6.34
C ASP A 61 -18.64 -8.90 -5.06
N SER A 62 -17.32 -8.66 -4.95
CA SER A 62 -16.72 -8.01 -3.78
C SER A 62 -17.28 -6.60 -3.54
N PHE A 63 -17.53 -5.84 -4.61
CA PHE A 63 -18.12 -4.51 -4.49
C PHE A 63 -19.63 -4.57 -4.23
N ALA A 64 -20.36 -5.56 -4.75
CA ALA A 64 -21.80 -5.73 -4.51
C ALA A 64 -22.11 -6.22 -3.09
N GLU A 65 -21.28 -7.10 -2.53
CA GLU A 65 -21.40 -7.60 -1.16
C GLU A 65 -21.09 -6.53 -0.12
N THR A 66 -20.32 -5.52 -0.50
CA THR A 66 -19.99 -4.38 0.36
C THR A 66 -20.91 -3.21 0.04
N ALA A 67 -21.27 -2.37 1.02
CA ALA A 67 -21.93 -1.09 0.75
C ALA A 67 -21.02 -0.06 0.00
N ALA A 68 -19.97 -0.55 -0.66
CA ALA A 68 -19.03 0.21 -1.45
C ALA A 68 -19.57 0.46 -2.86
N LEU A 69 -20.44 -0.41 -3.43
CA LEU A 69 -21.00 -0.20 -4.77
C LEU A 69 -21.76 1.13 -4.89
N GLU A 70 -22.50 1.53 -3.84
CA GLU A 70 -23.23 2.80 -3.80
C GLU A 70 -22.33 4.03 -3.89
N ARG A 71 -21.02 3.86 -3.63
CA ARG A 71 -20.00 4.91 -3.62
C ARG A 71 -18.82 4.54 -4.52
N ALA A 72 -19.05 3.74 -5.56
CA ALA A 72 -18.01 3.31 -6.47
C ALA A 72 -18.40 3.46 -7.94
N VAL A 73 -17.44 3.87 -8.76
CA VAL A 73 -17.50 3.77 -10.22
C VAL A 73 -16.55 2.66 -10.64
N LEU A 74 -17.05 1.65 -11.36
CA LEU A 74 -16.23 0.55 -11.87
C LEU A 74 -16.09 0.67 -13.39
N LEU A 75 -14.85 0.71 -13.87
CA LEU A 75 -14.48 0.56 -15.28
C LEU A 75 -13.70 -0.74 -15.41
N LEU A 76 -14.21 -1.68 -16.21
CA LEU A 76 -13.60 -2.99 -16.37
C LEU A 76 -13.28 -3.19 -17.85
N ASN A 77 -11.99 -3.27 -18.18
CA ASN A 77 -11.49 -3.72 -19.47
C ASN A 77 -10.89 -5.12 -19.30
N LEU A 78 -11.41 -6.06 -20.08
CA LEU A 78 -11.04 -7.46 -20.06
C LEU A 78 -9.79 -7.74 -20.91
N ALA A 79 -9.23 -8.94 -20.75
CA ALA A 79 -8.05 -9.37 -21.48
C ALA A 79 -8.30 -9.50 -23.00
N ASP A 80 -9.52 -9.90 -23.39
CA ASP A 80 -9.99 -10.07 -24.77
C ASP A 80 -10.52 -8.78 -25.41
N ASP A 81 -10.73 -7.73 -24.62
CA ASP A 81 -11.07 -6.40 -25.13
C ASP A 81 -9.90 -5.77 -25.92
N PRO A 82 -10.17 -4.88 -26.89
CA PRO A 82 -9.13 -4.24 -27.70
C PRO A 82 -8.07 -3.50 -26.88
N PRO A 83 -6.78 -3.60 -27.24
CA PRO A 83 -5.69 -2.88 -26.55
C PRO A 83 -5.90 -1.36 -26.50
N VAL A 84 -6.55 -0.77 -27.50
CA VAL A 84 -6.86 0.67 -27.53
C VAL A 84 -7.85 1.05 -26.42
N GLU A 85 -8.85 0.22 -26.13
CA GLU A 85 -9.77 0.46 -25.02
C GLU A 85 -9.05 0.40 -23.68
N ARG A 86 -8.08 -0.51 -23.55
CA ARG A 86 -7.19 -0.60 -22.39
C ARG A 86 -6.40 0.69 -22.16
N LEU A 87 -5.91 1.32 -23.23
CA LEU A 87 -5.22 2.61 -23.14
C LEU A 87 -6.16 3.76 -22.75
N LEU A 88 -7.43 3.70 -23.14
CA LEU A 88 -8.43 4.74 -22.80
C LEU A 88 -9.00 4.59 -21.39
N THR A 89 -9.12 3.35 -20.89
CA THR A 89 -9.71 3.01 -19.59
C THR A 89 -9.20 3.88 -18.42
N PRO A 90 -7.88 4.01 -18.15
CA PRO A 90 -7.40 4.83 -17.04
C PRO A 90 -7.64 6.32 -17.27
N ARG A 91 -7.64 6.78 -18.54
CA ARG A 91 -7.90 8.18 -18.88
C ARG A 91 -9.35 8.56 -18.57
N ILE A 92 -10.30 7.69 -18.92
CA ILE A 92 -11.73 7.87 -18.61
C ILE A 92 -11.93 7.86 -17.09
N ALA A 93 -11.36 6.88 -16.39
CA ALA A 93 -11.45 6.77 -14.94
C ALA A 93 -10.95 8.05 -14.23
N LEU A 94 -9.79 8.56 -14.64
CA LEU A 94 -9.22 9.77 -14.06
C LEU A 94 -10.04 11.03 -14.40
N THR A 95 -10.66 11.11 -15.58
CA THR A 95 -11.56 12.23 -15.92
C THR A 95 -12.82 12.21 -15.05
N ILE A 96 -13.40 11.03 -14.82
CA ILE A 96 -14.52 10.88 -13.88
C ILE A 96 -14.08 11.31 -12.48
N ALA A 97 -12.90 10.87 -12.03
CA ALA A 97 -12.36 11.24 -10.73
C ALA A 97 -12.15 12.74 -10.57
N GLU A 98 -11.67 13.44 -11.60
CA GLU A 98 -11.53 14.90 -11.61
C GLU A 98 -12.85 15.62 -11.50
N GLN A 99 -13.88 15.16 -12.20
CA GLN A 99 -15.20 15.73 -12.09
C GLN A 99 -15.76 15.57 -10.67
N LEU A 100 -15.71 14.34 -10.13
CA LEU A 100 -16.17 14.05 -8.77
C LEU A 100 -15.39 14.84 -7.71
N ALA A 101 -14.06 14.92 -7.85
CA ALA A 101 -13.22 15.58 -6.85
C ALA A 101 -13.32 17.10 -6.92
N PHE A 102 -13.23 17.67 -8.12
CA PHE A 102 -13.06 19.10 -8.25
C PHE A 102 -14.36 19.83 -8.54
N GLU A 103 -15.36 19.22 -9.20
CA GLU A 103 -16.66 19.89 -9.40
C GLU A 103 -17.64 19.61 -8.27
N LEU A 104 -17.59 18.41 -7.66
CA LEU A 104 -18.48 18.00 -6.57
C LEU A 104 -17.82 17.99 -5.20
N ASP A 105 -16.57 18.46 -5.11
CA ASP A 105 -15.80 18.58 -3.86
C ASP A 105 -15.65 17.26 -3.06
N LEU A 106 -15.64 16.11 -3.75
CA LEU A 106 -15.51 14.79 -3.12
C LEU A 106 -14.05 14.38 -2.91
N HIS A 107 -13.82 13.53 -1.91
CA HIS A 107 -12.57 12.80 -1.76
C HIS A 107 -12.62 11.52 -2.59
N VAL A 108 -11.83 11.48 -3.66
CA VAL A 108 -11.82 10.36 -4.60
C VAL A 108 -10.56 9.52 -4.42
N LEU A 109 -10.75 8.21 -4.22
CA LEU A 109 -9.69 7.22 -4.30
C LEU A 109 -9.78 6.51 -5.66
N VAL A 110 -8.77 6.71 -6.51
CA VAL A 110 -8.66 6.03 -7.80
C VAL A 110 -7.75 4.83 -7.65
N ILE A 111 -8.26 3.64 -7.99
CA ILE A 111 -7.48 2.40 -8.01
C ILE A 111 -7.34 1.97 -9.48
N LEU A 112 -6.11 1.90 -9.97
CA LEU A 112 -5.78 1.49 -11.33
C LEU A 112 -5.08 0.13 -11.27
N THR A 113 -5.63 -0.90 -11.92
CA THR A 113 -5.02 -2.24 -11.97
C THR A 113 -5.28 -2.88 -13.33
N ASP A 114 -4.41 -3.64 -13.97
CA ASP A 114 -2.97 -3.72 -13.74
C ASP A 114 -2.26 -2.75 -14.70
N VAL A 115 -1.42 -1.85 -14.18
CA VAL A 115 -0.60 -0.92 -14.98
C VAL A 115 0.37 -1.68 -15.89
N THR A 116 0.78 -2.90 -15.55
CA THR A 116 1.58 -3.75 -16.42
C THR A 116 0.81 -4.09 -17.71
N SER A 117 -0.46 -4.47 -17.62
CA SER A 117 -1.31 -4.73 -18.80
C SER A 117 -1.51 -3.50 -19.67
N TYR A 118 -1.55 -2.30 -19.05
CA TYR A 118 -1.55 -1.03 -19.77
C TYR A 118 -0.24 -0.82 -20.54
N CYS A 119 0.92 -1.01 -19.90
CA CYS A 119 2.23 -0.88 -20.54
C CYS A 119 2.43 -1.90 -21.68
N GLU A 120 1.89 -3.11 -21.55
CA GLU A 120 1.88 -4.12 -22.61
C GLU A 120 1.05 -3.68 -23.82
N ALA A 121 -0.16 -3.16 -23.61
CA ALA A 121 -0.96 -2.59 -24.69
C ALA A 121 -0.24 -1.39 -25.36
N LEU A 122 0.44 -0.57 -24.58
CA LEU A 122 1.21 0.56 -25.11
C LEU A 122 2.36 0.08 -26.01
N ARG A 123 3.06 -0.98 -25.58
CA ARG A 123 4.12 -1.65 -26.36
C ARG A 123 3.59 -2.27 -27.64
N GLU A 124 2.45 -2.93 -27.59
CA GLU A 124 1.78 -3.53 -28.75
C GLU A 124 1.43 -2.47 -29.80
N VAL A 125 0.75 -1.39 -29.39
CA VAL A 125 0.36 -0.30 -30.30
C VAL A 125 1.58 0.40 -30.89
N SER A 126 2.61 0.66 -30.09
CA SER A 126 3.88 1.25 -30.57
C SER A 126 4.55 0.36 -31.63
N SER A 127 4.57 -0.95 -31.40
CA SER A 127 5.15 -1.93 -32.33
C SER A 127 4.35 -2.03 -33.63
N ALA A 128 3.01 -2.04 -33.55
CA ALA A 128 2.14 -2.06 -34.72
C ALA A 128 2.29 -0.80 -35.60
N ARG A 129 2.67 0.34 -35.00
CA ARG A 129 2.98 1.58 -35.71
C ARG A 129 4.38 1.64 -36.30
N GLY A 130 5.23 0.64 -36.04
CA GLY A 130 6.61 0.61 -36.52
C GLY A 130 7.53 1.63 -35.83
N GLU A 131 7.21 2.03 -34.60
CA GLU A 131 8.03 2.95 -33.81
C GLU A 131 9.33 2.27 -33.34
N ILE A 132 10.40 3.04 -33.15
CA ILE A 132 11.67 2.49 -32.64
C ILE A 132 11.52 2.15 -31.16
N PRO A 133 11.75 0.89 -30.74
CA PRO A 133 11.61 0.50 -29.34
C PRO A 133 12.72 1.10 -28.47
N GLY A 134 12.37 1.42 -27.23
CA GLY A 134 13.31 1.79 -26.17
C GLY A 134 13.79 0.58 -25.37
N ARG A 135 13.93 0.77 -24.05
CA ARG A 135 14.44 -0.26 -23.13
C ARG A 135 13.46 -1.44 -23.02
N ARG A 136 13.97 -2.68 -23.21
CA ARG A 136 13.19 -3.94 -23.19
C ARG A 136 11.96 -3.95 -24.11
N GLY A 137 12.00 -3.20 -25.21
CA GLY A 137 10.92 -3.19 -26.22
C GLY A 137 9.78 -2.21 -25.95
N TYR A 138 9.75 -1.52 -24.80
CA TYR A 138 8.74 -0.49 -24.52
C TYR A 138 9.02 0.81 -25.29
N PRO A 139 7.99 1.61 -25.61
CA PRO A 139 8.18 2.88 -26.30
C PRO A 139 9.04 3.86 -25.48
N GLY A 140 9.84 4.67 -26.18
CA GLY A 140 10.70 5.68 -25.55
C GLY A 140 9.92 6.75 -24.75
N TYR A 141 8.65 6.95 -25.04
CA TYR A 141 7.76 7.89 -24.36
C TYR A 141 6.98 7.29 -23.18
N MET A 142 7.23 6.04 -22.80
CA MET A 142 6.49 5.37 -21.71
C MET A 142 6.53 6.15 -20.39
N TYR A 143 7.65 6.81 -20.07
CA TYR A 143 7.75 7.66 -18.89
C TYR A 143 6.73 8.82 -18.93
N THR A 144 6.72 9.57 -20.03
CA THR A 144 5.83 10.73 -20.20
C THR A 144 4.37 10.31 -20.26
N ASP A 145 4.09 9.15 -20.87
CA ASP A 145 2.75 8.59 -20.95
C ASP A 145 2.22 8.18 -19.56
N LEU A 146 3.00 7.44 -18.76
CA LEU A 146 2.66 7.12 -17.37
C LEU A 146 2.53 8.39 -16.51
N ALA A 147 3.42 9.37 -16.70
CA ALA A 147 3.35 10.65 -15.99
C ALA A 147 2.04 11.39 -16.28
N SER A 148 1.54 11.32 -17.53
CA SER A 148 0.23 11.90 -17.89
C SER A 148 -0.95 11.30 -17.14
N LEU A 149 -0.82 10.08 -16.62
CA LEU A 149 -1.82 9.43 -15.77
C LEU A 149 -1.61 9.79 -14.29
N PHE A 150 -0.39 9.60 -13.79
CA PHE A 150 -0.10 9.72 -12.36
C PHE A 150 -0.09 11.17 -11.85
N GLU A 151 0.30 12.14 -12.68
CA GLU A 151 0.29 13.57 -12.30
C GLU A 151 -1.12 14.19 -12.23
N ARG A 152 -2.17 13.41 -12.47
CA ARG A 152 -3.57 13.82 -12.24
C ARG A 152 -4.02 13.64 -10.79
N ALA A 153 -3.17 13.07 -9.92
CA ALA A 153 -3.40 13.01 -8.48
C ALA A 153 -3.11 14.36 -7.80
N GLY A 154 -3.84 14.69 -6.74
CA GLY A 154 -3.53 15.86 -5.92
C GLY A 154 -4.73 16.59 -5.33
N ARG A 155 -4.47 17.83 -4.92
CA ARG A 155 -5.44 18.77 -4.35
C ARG A 155 -5.28 20.14 -5.02
N ILE A 156 -6.39 20.83 -5.23
CA ILE A 156 -6.41 22.19 -5.78
C ILE A 156 -6.63 23.19 -4.65
N ARG A 157 -5.82 24.25 -4.61
CA ARG A 157 -6.01 25.34 -3.64
C ARG A 157 -7.39 25.96 -3.82
N GLY A 158 -8.14 26.07 -2.72
CA GLY A 158 -9.49 26.62 -2.74
C GLY A 158 -10.61 25.63 -3.11
N ARG A 159 -10.29 24.34 -3.34
CA ARG A 159 -11.28 23.26 -3.46
C ARG A 159 -11.15 22.29 -2.30
N ALA A 160 -12.26 21.70 -1.88
CA ALA A 160 -12.28 20.77 -0.75
C ALA A 160 -11.86 19.36 -1.18
N GLY A 161 -12.30 18.93 -2.37
CA GLY A 161 -12.05 17.59 -2.88
C GLY A 161 -10.58 17.29 -3.22
N SER A 162 -10.32 16.01 -3.48
CA SER A 162 -8.97 15.50 -3.72
C SER A 162 -8.97 14.21 -4.52
N ILE A 163 -7.93 13.98 -5.33
CA ILE A 163 -7.73 12.73 -6.05
C ILE A 163 -6.50 12.02 -5.48
N THR A 164 -6.71 10.85 -4.88
CA THR A 164 -5.63 9.97 -4.40
C THR A 164 -5.53 8.78 -5.35
N GLN A 165 -4.33 8.38 -5.75
CA GLN A 165 -4.14 7.29 -6.70
C GLN A 165 -3.40 6.11 -6.07
N LEU A 166 -3.94 4.91 -6.28
CA LEU A 166 -3.30 3.62 -6.02
C LEU A 166 -3.15 2.88 -7.35
N ALA A 167 -1.94 2.91 -7.89
CA ALA A 167 -1.59 2.23 -9.13
C ALA A 167 -0.99 0.86 -8.81
N ILE A 168 -1.65 -0.21 -9.22
CA ILE A 168 -1.20 -1.58 -8.98
C ILE A 168 -0.49 -2.07 -10.23
N LEU A 169 0.72 -2.59 -10.06
CA LEU A 169 1.50 -3.20 -11.13
C LEU A 169 2.01 -4.58 -10.75
N SER A 170 2.03 -5.50 -11.71
CA SER A 170 2.72 -6.78 -11.58
C SER A 170 4.11 -6.70 -12.20
N MET A 171 5.16 -6.84 -11.39
CA MET A 171 6.55 -6.85 -11.83
C MET A 171 6.84 -8.15 -12.60
N PRO A 172 7.31 -8.05 -13.86
CA PRO A 172 7.81 -9.22 -14.58
C PRO A 172 8.99 -9.85 -13.84
N ASP A 173 8.94 -11.16 -13.61
CA ASP A 173 9.95 -11.94 -12.89
C ASP A 173 10.28 -11.43 -11.48
N ASP A 174 9.35 -10.70 -10.84
CA ASP A 174 9.58 -9.98 -9.57
C ASP A 174 10.77 -8.98 -9.64
N ASP A 175 11.14 -8.54 -10.84
CA ASP A 175 12.27 -7.63 -11.09
C ASP A 175 11.84 -6.16 -10.91
N ILE A 176 12.19 -5.57 -9.76
CA ILE A 176 11.95 -4.15 -9.47
C ILE A 176 12.71 -3.19 -10.40
N THR A 177 13.76 -3.67 -11.08
CA THR A 177 14.53 -2.88 -12.05
C THR A 177 13.93 -2.90 -13.45
N HIS A 178 12.84 -3.67 -13.64
CA HIS A 178 12.10 -3.69 -14.88
C HIS A 178 11.57 -2.29 -15.24
N PRO A 179 11.49 -1.90 -16.53
CA PRO A 179 11.07 -0.55 -16.90
C PRO A 179 9.74 -0.06 -16.32
N ILE A 180 8.79 -0.95 -16.10
CA ILE A 180 7.47 -0.62 -15.54
C ILE A 180 7.57 -0.15 -14.08
N PRO A 181 8.06 -0.97 -13.11
CA PRO A 181 8.24 -0.52 -11.73
C PRO A 181 9.25 0.63 -11.61
N ASP A 182 10.34 0.60 -12.38
CA ASP A 182 11.38 1.64 -12.35
C ASP A 182 10.79 3.02 -12.69
N LEU A 183 10.13 3.16 -13.85
CA LEU A 183 9.53 4.43 -14.25
C LEU A 183 8.35 4.84 -13.36
N THR A 184 7.56 3.87 -12.88
CA THR A 184 6.48 4.16 -11.93
C THR A 184 7.02 4.72 -10.62
N GLY A 185 8.09 4.15 -10.06
CA GLY A 185 8.74 4.63 -8.84
C GLY A 185 9.43 5.99 -9.00
N TYR A 186 9.88 6.33 -10.22
CA TYR A 186 10.40 7.67 -10.53
C TYR A 186 9.32 8.76 -10.50
N ILE A 187 8.09 8.43 -10.88
CA ILE A 187 6.99 9.40 -10.96
C ILE A 187 6.27 9.51 -9.61
N THR A 188 5.98 8.36 -8.98
CA THR A 188 5.15 8.28 -7.78
C THR A 188 5.89 8.62 -6.48
N GLU A 189 5.15 8.73 -5.38
CA GLU A 189 5.62 9.29 -4.11
C GLU A 189 5.95 8.21 -3.07
N GLY A 190 6.47 7.07 -3.54
CA GLY A 190 6.73 5.89 -2.74
C GLY A 190 6.26 4.62 -3.45
N GLN A 191 6.18 3.52 -2.71
CA GLN A 191 5.68 2.24 -3.20
C GLN A 191 5.32 1.34 -2.03
N ILE A 192 4.34 0.46 -2.22
CA ILE A 192 4.05 -0.67 -1.33
C ILE A 192 4.46 -1.94 -2.08
N VAL A 193 5.32 -2.76 -1.50
CA VAL A 193 5.87 -3.95 -2.17
C VAL A 193 5.25 -5.21 -1.58
N LEU A 194 4.71 -6.07 -2.43
CA LEU A 194 4.29 -7.42 -2.05
C LEU A 194 5.46 -8.38 -2.16
N SER A 195 5.60 -9.26 -1.18
CA SER A 195 6.68 -10.24 -1.08
C SER A 195 6.17 -11.66 -1.25
N ARG A 196 6.76 -12.36 -2.22
CA ARG A 196 6.54 -13.79 -2.43
C ARG A 196 7.01 -14.64 -1.25
N GLU A 197 8.01 -14.19 -0.50
CA GLU A 197 8.46 -14.89 0.71
C GLU A 197 7.39 -14.88 1.80
N LEU A 198 6.73 -13.73 2.00
CA LEU A 198 5.64 -13.59 2.97
C LEU A 198 4.40 -14.36 2.52
N ASP A 199 4.07 -14.30 1.23
CA ASP A 199 2.94 -15.03 0.63
C ASP A 199 3.09 -16.55 0.79
N ARG A 200 4.29 -17.11 0.53
CA ARG A 200 4.59 -18.53 0.77
C ARG A 200 4.49 -18.96 2.23
N ARG A 201 4.54 -18.01 3.17
CA ARG A 201 4.36 -18.22 4.60
C ARG A 201 2.92 -17.93 5.05
N GLU A 202 1.99 -17.79 4.10
CA GLU A 202 0.57 -17.55 4.34
C GLU A 202 0.30 -16.24 5.11
N ILE A 203 1.18 -15.26 4.96
CA ILE A 203 1.00 -13.93 5.54
C ILE A 203 0.11 -13.10 4.61
N SER A 204 -1.00 -12.58 5.14
CA SER A 204 -1.98 -11.83 4.36
C SER A 204 -2.34 -10.49 5.03
N PRO A 205 -2.18 -9.34 4.35
CA PRO A 205 -1.56 -9.19 3.02
C PRO A 205 -0.02 -9.37 3.07
N PRO A 206 0.62 -9.91 2.02
CA PRO A 206 2.05 -10.21 2.03
C PRO A 206 2.91 -8.96 1.75
N ILE A 207 2.76 -7.90 2.55
CA ILE A 207 3.47 -6.62 2.35
C ILE A 207 4.86 -6.66 3.02
N ASP A 208 5.93 -6.49 2.23
CA ASP A 208 7.27 -6.24 2.77
C ASP A 208 7.44 -4.75 3.06
N VAL A 209 7.55 -4.43 4.35
CA VAL A 209 7.61 -3.06 4.85
C VAL A 209 8.94 -2.40 4.54
N LEU A 210 10.05 -3.15 4.47
CA LEU A 210 11.39 -2.58 4.34
C LEU A 210 11.66 -1.89 2.98
N PRO A 211 11.28 -2.48 1.83
CA PRO A 211 11.35 -1.79 0.54
C PRO A 211 10.13 -0.89 0.28
N SER A 212 9.11 -0.92 1.14
CA SER A 212 7.94 -0.05 1.03
C SER A 212 8.24 1.33 1.63
N LEU A 213 7.66 2.37 1.03
CA LEU A 213 7.83 3.75 1.45
C LEU A 213 6.59 4.57 1.11
N SER A 214 6.18 5.46 2.01
CA SER A 214 5.33 6.60 1.67
C SER A 214 6.08 7.90 1.97
N ARG A 215 6.48 8.65 0.93
CA ARG A 215 7.24 9.89 1.09
C ARG A 215 6.43 10.99 1.79
N LEU A 216 5.11 10.97 1.62
CA LEU A 216 4.21 11.97 2.21
C LEU A 216 3.67 11.59 3.59
N MET A 217 4.06 10.44 4.15
CA MET A 217 3.56 9.94 5.44
C MET A 217 3.48 11.02 6.52
N ASN A 218 4.53 11.85 6.68
CA ASN A 218 4.58 12.90 7.70
C ASN A 218 3.46 13.94 7.58
N ALA A 219 2.93 14.16 6.38
CA ALA A 219 1.80 15.05 6.15
C ALA A 219 0.45 14.44 6.57
N GLY A 220 0.36 13.12 6.77
CA GLY A 220 -0.86 12.39 7.12
C GLY A 220 -0.94 11.88 8.56
N ILE A 221 0.10 12.08 9.37
CA ILE A 221 0.20 11.53 10.73
C ILE A 221 0.31 12.62 11.80
N GLY A 222 0.29 12.22 13.07
CA GLY A 222 0.45 13.10 14.22
C GLY A 222 -0.87 13.58 14.85
N PRO A 223 -0.79 14.51 15.82
CA PRO A 223 -1.93 15.05 16.55
C PRO A 223 -2.97 15.66 15.61
N GLY A 224 -4.25 15.38 15.87
CA GLY A 224 -5.37 15.86 15.04
C GLY A 224 -5.57 15.13 13.71
N LYS A 225 -4.73 14.14 13.37
CA LYS A 225 -4.90 13.27 12.19
C LYS A 225 -4.97 11.79 12.57
N THR A 226 -3.98 11.34 13.33
CA THR A 226 -3.88 9.96 13.82
C THR A 226 -3.68 9.99 15.34
N ARG A 227 -2.45 9.85 15.82
CA ARG A 227 -2.05 9.96 17.22
C ARG A 227 -0.64 10.56 17.31
N ASP A 228 -0.27 11.12 18.45
CA ASP A 228 0.99 11.85 18.69
C ASP A 228 2.24 10.95 18.60
N ASP A 229 2.10 9.65 18.88
CA ASP A 229 3.14 8.63 18.90
C ASP A 229 3.40 7.96 17.53
N HIS A 230 2.55 8.18 16.53
CA HIS A 230 2.55 7.43 15.27
C HIS A 230 3.94 7.40 14.60
N ARG A 231 4.60 8.56 14.47
CA ARG A 231 5.92 8.63 13.82
C ARG A 231 6.97 7.82 14.59
N ALA A 232 7.01 8.01 15.91
CA ALA A 232 8.00 7.41 16.78
C ALA A 232 7.86 5.87 16.79
N VAL A 233 6.63 5.37 16.92
CA VAL A 233 6.34 3.93 16.87
C VAL A 233 6.73 3.35 15.51
N ALA A 234 6.37 4.04 14.42
CA ALA A 234 6.71 3.56 13.07
C ALA A 234 8.23 3.46 12.85
N ASP A 235 8.98 4.49 13.25
CA ASP A 235 10.44 4.52 13.12
C ASP A 235 11.12 3.45 13.99
N GLN A 236 10.61 3.22 15.20
CA GLN A 236 11.12 2.21 16.12
C GLN A 236 10.87 0.79 15.61
N VAL A 237 9.64 0.50 15.19
CA VAL A 237 9.26 -0.80 14.62
C VAL A 237 10.07 -1.09 13.35
N TYR A 238 10.23 -0.10 12.47
CA TYR A 238 11.03 -0.24 11.26
C TYR A 238 12.49 -0.59 11.58
N ALA A 239 13.10 0.09 12.56
CA ALA A 239 14.48 -0.17 12.95
C ALA A 239 14.69 -1.59 13.51
N PHE A 240 13.76 -2.06 14.34
CA PHE A 240 13.82 -3.41 14.90
C PHE A 240 13.56 -4.49 13.84
N LEU A 241 12.64 -4.24 12.91
CA LEU A 241 12.40 -5.14 11.78
C LEU A 241 13.63 -5.26 10.87
N ALA A 242 14.31 -4.13 10.57
CA ALA A 242 15.53 -4.13 9.79
C ALA A 242 16.64 -4.95 10.46
N ARG A 243 16.81 -4.80 11.78
CA ARG A 243 17.76 -5.61 12.57
C ARG A 243 17.38 -7.09 12.57
N GLY A 244 16.10 -7.41 12.79
CA GLY A 244 15.62 -8.80 12.76
C GLY A 244 15.85 -9.47 11.41
N ARG A 245 15.66 -8.75 10.28
CA ARG A 245 15.97 -9.28 8.95
C ARG A 245 17.46 -9.51 8.72
N GLU A 246 18.33 -8.65 9.25
CA GLU A 246 19.78 -8.88 9.24
C GLU A 246 20.16 -10.13 10.03
N VAL A 247 19.60 -10.30 11.23
CA VAL A 247 19.80 -11.50 12.05
C VAL A 247 19.30 -12.76 11.32
N ARG A 248 18.12 -12.72 10.69
CA ARG A 248 17.59 -13.87 9.93
C ARG A 248 18.54 -14.30 8.81
N ARG A 249 19.21 -13.34 8.14
CA ARG A 249 20.26 -13.65 7.16
C ARG A 249 21.50 -14.29 7.80
N LEU A 250 21.92 -13.79 8.96
CA LEU A 250 23.04 -14.37 9.70
C LEU A 250 22.74 -15.82 10.12
N VAL A 251 21.52 -16.12 10.58
CA VAL A 251 21.09 -17.48 10.94
C VAL A 251 21.29 -18.46 9.78
N ALA A 252 20.94 -18.05 8.56
CA ALA A 252 21.11 -18.87 7.37
C ALA A 252 22.59 -19.21 7.05
N ILE A 253 23.55 -18.43 7.57
CA ILE A 253 24.99 -18.61 7.34
C ILE A 253 25.66 -19.38 8.48
N VAL A 254 25.41 -18.99 9.74
CA VAL A 254 26.15 -19.50 10.91
C VAL A 254 25.34 -20.46 11.79
N GLY A 255 24.06 -20.67 11.49
CA GLY A 255 23.13 -21.47 12.28
C GLY A 255 22.61 -20.74 13.53
N GLU A 256 21.41 -21.11 13.98
CA GLU A 256 20.70 -20.45 15.08
C GLU A 256 21.42 -20.58 16.44
N ALA A 257 22.14 -21.68 16.65
CA ALA A 257 22.88 -21.94 17.89
C ALA A 257 23.95 -20.87 18.19
N SER A 258 24.46 -20.21 17.15
CA SER A 258 25.52 -19.19 17.23
C SER A 258 24.99 -17.79 17.57
N LEU A 259 23.66 -17.59 17.67
CA LEU A 259 23.08 -16.28 17.96
C LEU A 259 23.25 -15.85 19.41
N SER A 260 23.53 -14.56 19.60
CA SER A 260 23.44 -13.90 20.90
C SER A 260 21.99 -13.86 21.41
N ALA A 261 21.80 -13.65 22.72
CA ALA A 261 20.46 -13.53 23.30
C ALA A 261 19.68 -12.34 22.70
N ASP A 262 20.36 -11.22 22.42
CA ASP A 262 19.75 -10.05 21.79
C ASP A 262 19.35 -10.30 20.34
N ASP A 263 20.20 -10.98 19.56
CA ASP A 263 19.86 -11.33 18.19
C ASP A 263 18.63 -12.24 18.13
N ARG A 264 18.51 -13.22 19.06
CA ARG A 264 17.31 -14.05 19.17
C ARG A 264 16.05 -13.22 19.47
N ARG A 265 16.15 -12.18 20.31
CA ARG A 265 15.02 -11.26 20.60
C ARG A 265 14.61 -10.48 19.35
N PHE A 266 15.55 -9.97 18.55
CA PHE A 266 15.24 -9.27 17.31
C PHE A 266 14.67 -10.19 16.22
N LEU A 267 15.13 -11.43 16.15
CA LEU A 267 14.56 -12.45 15.27
C LEU A 267 13.10 -12.74 15.65
N ALA A 268 12.86 -13.02 16.94
CA ALA A 268 11.51 -13.26 17.46
C ALA A 268 10.59 -12.05 17.24
N PHE A 269 11.10 -10.82 17.38
CA PHE A 269 10.34 -9.61 17.06
C PHE A 269 9.94 -9.57 15.58
N ALA A 270 10.84 -9.87 14.65
CA ALA A 270 10.53 -9.86 13.22
C ALA A 270 9.48 -10.92 12.85
N ASP A 271 9.57 -12.12 13.43
CA ASP A 271 8.58 -13.19 13.22
C ASP A 271 7.21 -12.80 13.78
N GLU A 272 7.17 -12.24 14.99
CA GLU A 272 5.92 -11.81 15.63
C GLU A 272 5.30 -10.59 14.91
N PHE A 273 6.14 -9.68 14.43
CA PHE A 273 5.71 -8.56 13.59
C PHE A 273 5.02 -9.06 12.32
N GLU A 274 5.63 -10.01 11.61
CA GLU A 274 5.04 -10.61 10.41
C GLU A 274 3.71 -11.34 10.73
N ARG A 275 3.66 -12.09 11.83
CA ARG A 275 2.51 -12.91 12.23
C ARG A 275 1.33 -12.12 12.82
N ARG A 276 1.56 -10.98 13.47
CA ARG A 276 0.48 -10.20 14.11
C ARG A 276 0.25 -8.86 13.45
N PHE A 277 1.32 -8.15 13.13
CA PHE A 277 1.21 -6.80 12.57
C PHE A 277 0.86 -6.84 11.10
N VAL A 278 1.60 -7.62 10.31
CA VAL A 278 1.39 -7.72 8.86
C VAL A 278 0.22 -8.65 8.55
N HIS A 279 0.19 -9.83 9.16
CA HIS A 279 -0.93 -10.77 8.99
C HIS A 279 -2.19 -10.24 9.69
N GLN A 280 -3.10 -9.72 8.89
CA GLN A 280 -4.39 -9.14 9.29
C GLN A 280 -5.56 -9.89 8.64
N GLY A 281 -5.32 -10.62 7.55
CA GLY A 281 -6.38 -11.19 6.73
C GLY A 281 -7.31 -10.11 6.19
N ALA A 282 -8.61 -10.41 6.16
CA ALA A 282 -9.64 -9.50 5.66
C ALA A 282 -10.16 -8.52 6.73
N GLU A 283 -9.69 -8.59 7.97
CA GLU A 283 -10.14 -7.70 9.04
C GLU A 283 -9.80 -6.24 8.73
N ARG A 284 -10.57 -5.31 9.27
CA ARG A 284 -10.27 -3.87 9.22
C ARG A 284 -9.76 -3.43 10.59
N ARG A 285 -8.52 -2.96 10.65
CA ARG A 285 -7.96 -2.30 11.85
C ARG A 285 -8.07 -0.79 11.73
N THR A 286 -8.48 -0.14 12.81
CA THR A 286 -8.33 1.30 13.01
C THR A 286 -6.86 1.66 13.16
N ILE A 287 -6.56 2.97 13.04
CA ILE A 287 -5.17 3.41 13.22
C ILE A 287 -4.74 3.26 14.68
N GLU A 288 -5.65 3.46 15.62
CA GLU A 288 -5.45 3.29 17.05
C GLU A 288 -5.08 1.84 17.38
N GLU A 289 -5.87 0.86 16.94
CA GLU A 289 -5.56 -0.58 17.11
C GLU A 289 -4.21 -0.96 16.48
N THR A 290 -3.89 -0.38 15.32
CA THR A 290 -2.60 -0.61 14.66
C THR A 290 -1.43 -0.09 15.48
N LEU A 291 -1.57 1.09 16.10
CA LEU A 291 -0.52 1.68 16.93
C LEU A 291 -0.38 0.94 18.27
N ASP A 292 -1.49 0.51 18.87
CA ASP A 292 -1.48 -0.28 20.10
C ASP A 292 -0.82 -1.65 19.89
N LEU A 293 -1.08 -2.28 18.74
CA LEU A 293 -0.37 -3.48 18.33
C LEU A 293 1.12 -3.22 18.18
N GLY A 294 1.52 -2.10 17.57
CA GLY A 294 2.92 -1.67 17.48
C GLY A 294 3.58 -1.56 18.86
N TRP A 295 2.91 -0.94 19.83
CA TRP A 295 3.38 -0.87 21.21
C TRP A 295 3.47 -2.24 21.88
N SER A 296 2.50 -3.13 21.65
CA SER A 296 2.50 -4.48 22.22
C SER A 296 3.70 -5.31 21.73
N LEU A 297 4.14 -5.11 20.49
CA LEU A 297 5.32 -5.75 19.93
C LEU A 297 6.61 -5.21 20.54
N LEU A 298 6.62 -3.92 20.91
CA LEU A 298 7.75 -3.27 21.58
C LEU A 298 7.79 -3.51 23.09
N ALA A 299 6.78 -4.16 23.67
CA ALA A 299 6.66 -4.35 25.13
C ALA A 299 7.78 -5.22 25.71
N GLY A 300 8.31 -6.19 24.95
CA GLY A 300 9.41 -7.07 25.35
C GLY A 300 10.80 -6.43 25.39
N PHE A 301 10.90 -5.13 25.08
CA PHE A 301 12.16 -4.37 25.09
C PHE A 301 12.20 -3.38 26.26
N ALA A 302 13.38 -3.16 26.82
CA ALA A 302 13.56 -2.18 27.87
C ALA A 302 13.39 -0.74 27.32
N PRO A 303 12.92 0.23 28.14
CA PRO A 303 12.69 1.60 27.67
C PRO A 303 13.91 2.28 27.02
N ASP A 304 15.12 1.97 27.50
CA ASP A 304 16.39 2.48 26.99
C ASP A 304 16.78 1.88 25.62
N GLU A 305 16.20 0.74 25.23
CA GLU A 305 16.35 0.15 23.90
C GLU A 305 15.50 0.89 22.84
N LEU A 306 14.45 1.60 23.25
CA LEU A 306 13.52 2.32 22.38
C LEU A 306 14.04 3.71 21.98
N LYS A 307 15.23 3.75 21.39
CA LYS A 307 15.99 4.98 21.08
C LYS A 307 15.29 5.98 20.16
N ARG A 308 14.25 5.55 19.43
CA ARG A 308 13.50 6.39 18.48
C ARG A 308 12.19 6.92 19.06
N ILE A 309 11.89 6.62 20.32
CA ILE A 309 10.68 7.07 21.00
C ILE A 309 11.05 7.95 22.19
N ASP A 310 10.38 9.09 22.31
CA ASP A 310 10.56 9.98 23.46
C ASP A 310 10.18 9.25 24.77
N PRO A 311 11.01 9.32 25.83
CA PRO A 311 10.70 8.73 27.13
C PRO A 311 9.32 9.11 27.70
N ALA A 312 8.83 10.33 27.43
CA ALA A 312 7.50 10.75 27.85
C ALA A 312 6.39 9.94 27.17
N LEU A 313 6.54 9.63 25.88
CA LEU A 313 5.60 8.78 25.14
C LEU A 313 5.65 7.33 25.63
N ILE A 314 6.86 6.81 25.90
CA ILE A 314 7.03 5.46 26.47
C ILE A 314 6.31 5.37 27.82
N ALA A 315 6.52 6.35 28.70
CA ALA A 315 5.92 6.35 30.02
C ALA A 315 4.39 6.45 30.00
N ARG A 316 3.82 7.13 29.01
CA ARG A 316 2.37 7.27 28.81
C ARG A 316 1.75 5.99 28.27
N TYR A 317 2.17 5.57 27.08
CA TYR A 317 1.52 4.48 26.35
C TYR A 317 1.80 3.09 26.94
N ARG A 318 2.92 2.89 27.66
CA ARG A 318 3.12 1.62 28.40
C ARG A 318 2.23 1.49 29.64
N ARG A 319 1.86 2.60 30.30
CA ARG A 319 0.92 2.55 31.44
C ARG A 319 -0.49 2.22 30.97
N GLU A 320 -0.89 2.76 29.84
CA GLU A 320 -2.20 2.52 29.23
C GLU A 320 -2.39 1.07 28.77
N GLN A 321 -1.30 0.32 28.51
CA GLN A 321 -1.34 -1.12 28.17
C GLN A 321 -1.25 -2.07 29.36
N ALA A 322 -0.92 -1.57 30.56
CA ALA A 322 -0.83 -2.38 31.78
C ALA A 322 -2.15 -2.61 32.58
N PRO A 323 -3.35 -2.08 32.25
CA PRO A 323 -4.49 -2.18 33.18
C PRO A 323 -5.13 -3.57 33.30
N GLU A 324 -4.85 -4.55 32.43
CA GLU A 324 -5.47 -5.89 32.52
C GLU A 324 -4.70 -6.91 33.38
N ALA A 325 -3.48 -6.63 33.82
CA ALA A 325 -2.70 -7.59 34.62
C ALA A 325 -3.03 -7.56 36.14
N ALA A 326 -3.88 -6.64 36.60
CA ALA A 326 -4.09 -6.40 38.03
C ALA A 326 -5.42 -6.93 38.62
N GLU A 327 -6.37 -7.43 37.80
CA GLU A 327 -7.71 -7.84 38.31
C GLU A 327 -7.92 -9.36 38.47
N HIS A 328 -6.96 -10.22 38.14
CA HIS A 328 -7.08 -11.68 38.32
C HIS A 328 -6.22 -12.25 39.46
N GLY A 329 -5.93 -11.45 40.48
CA GLY A 329 -5.19 -11.86 41.67
C GLY A 329 -5.90 -11.45 42.96
N SER A 330 -6.95 -12.17 43.34
CA SER A 330 -7.50 -12.21 44.70
C SER A 330 -8.06 -13.60 44.98
#